data_AF-A0A3D2K1S2-F1
#
_entry.id   AF-A0A3D2K1S2-F1
#
_cell.length_a   1.000
_cell.length_b   1.000
_cell.length_c   1.000
_cell.angle_alpha   90.00
_cell.angle_beta   90.00
_cell.angle_gamma   90.00
#
_symmetry.space_group_name_H-M   'P 1'
#
loop_
_entity.id
_entity.type
_entity.pdbx_description
1 polymer ?
#
loop_
_entity_poly.entity_id
_entity_poly.type
_entity_poly.pdbx_seq_one_letter_code
_entity_poly.pdbx_strand_id
1 'polypeptide(L)' 'MRGIEIQKNEPVDRALKRLKGLLDSEGILEEMRRRRSFETVTQRKQRKERTASKRHAIRWKFQRVKPVENTES' A
#
# COMPACT_ATOMS: atom_id res chain seq x y z
N MET A 1 11.21 -11.23 -15.31
CA MET A 1 9.76 -11.42 -15.09
C MET A 1 9.54 -11.53 -13.60
N ARG A 2 8.74 -10.65 -12.97
CA ARG A 2 8.47 -10.74 -11.52
C ARG A 2 7.41 -11.82 -11.34
N GLY A 3 7.81 -12.92 -10.72
CA GLY A 3 6.98 -14.09 -10.47
C GLY A 3 7.20 -14.58 -9.05
N ILE A 4 6.26 -15.38 -8.56
CA ILE A 4 6.40 -16.05 -7.27
C ILE A 4 6.60 -17.53 -7.54
N GLU A 5 7.58 -18.12 -6.88
CA GLU A 5 7.73 -19.56 -6.82
C GLU A 5 6.72 -20.14 -5.82
N ILE A 6 5.98 -21.14 -6.28
CA ILE A 6 5.00 -21.86 -5.48
C ILE A 6 5.75 -22.98 -4.74
N GLN A 7 5.65 -23.01 -3.41
CA GLN A 7 6.22 -24.11 -2.64
C GLN A 7 5.30 -25.34 -2.69
N LYS A 8 5.89 -26.55 -2.60
CA LYS A 8 5.18 -27.84 -2.77
C LYS A 8 3.95 -28.04 -1.87
N ASN A 9 3.86 -27.35 -0.73
CA ASN A 9 2.76 -27.46 0.24
C ASN A 9 1.92 -26.19 0.37
N GLU A 10 1.98 -25.27 -0.59
CA GLU A 10 1.17 -24.06 -0.56
C GLU A 10 -0.06 -24.18 -1.47
N PRO A 11 -1.27 -23.87 -0.99
CA PRO A 11 -2.43 -23.78 -1.84
C PRO A 11 -2.26 -22.63 -2.84
N VAL A 12 -2.62 -22.87 -4.10
CA VAL A 12 -2.45 -21.92 -5.22
C VAL A 12 -3.01 -20.53 -4.90
N ASP A 13 -4.16 -20.47 -4.21
CA ASP A 13 -4.78 -19.21 -3.78
C ASP A 13 -3.88 -18.35 -2.88
N ARG A 14 -3.07 -18.99 -2.03
CA ARG A 14 -2.14 -18.27 -1.14
C ARG A 14 -0.97 -17.70 -1.94
N ALA A 15 -0.46 -18.43 -2.92
CA ALA A 15 0.57 -17.95 -3.83
C ALA A 15 0.06 -16.75 -4.66
N LEU A 16 -1.18 -16.82 -5.16
CA LEU A 16 -1.82 -15.70 -5.88
C LEU A 16 -2.02 -14.47 -4.99
N LYS A 17 -2.42 -14.66 -3.72
CA LYS A 17 -2.53 -13.56 -2.75
C LYS A 17 -1.17 -12.91 -2.48
N ARG A 18 -0.10 -13.69 -2.36
CA ARG A 18 1.27 -13.14 -2.20
C ARG A 18 1.68 -12.35 -3.43
N LEU A 19 1.38 -12.86 -4.63
CA LEU A 19 1.72 -12.19 -5.89
C LEU A 19 1.00 -10.85 -6.00
N LYS A 20 -0.29 -10.84 -5.69
CA LYS A 20 -1.07 -9.62 -5.61
C LYS A 20 -0.50 -8.63 -4.59
N GLY A 21 -0.15 -9.09 -3.39
CA GLY A 21 0.43 -8.26 -2.34
C GLY A 21 1.77 -7.62 -2.75
N LEU A 22 2.63 -8.36 -3.45
CA LEU A 22 3.90 -7.87 -4.00
C LEU A 22 3.66 -6.79 -5.07
N LEU A 23 2.71 -7.02 -5.98
CA LEU A 23 2.36 -6.06 -7.03
C LEU A 23 1.70 -4.78 -6.49
N ASP A 24 0.91 -4.91 -5.41
CA ASP A 24 0.28 -3.80 -4.71
C ASP A 24 1.32 -2.97 -3.91
N SER A 25 2.27 -3.62 -3.24
CA SER A 25 3.31 -2.94 -2.45
C SER A 25 4.28 -2.15 -3.33
N GLU A 26 4.61 -2.67 -4.51
CA GLU A 26 5.43 -2.00 -5.51
C GLU A 26 4.67 -0.91 -6.28
N GLY A 27 3.33 -0.89 -6.17
CA GLY A 27 2.48 0.09 -6.84
C GLY A 27 2.32 -0.14 -8.35
N ILE A 28 2.70 -1.31 -8.87
CA ILE A 28 2.62 -1.63 -10.31
C ILE A 28 1.16 -1.59 -10.79
N LEU A 29 0.23 -2.15 -10.01
CA LEU A 29 -1.20 -2.15 -10.34
C LEU A 29 -1.84 -0.75 -10.28
N GLU A 30 -1.31 0.14 -9.45
CA GLU A 30 -1.72 1.56 -9.40
C GLU A 30 -1.19 2.30 -10.64
N GLU A 31 0.06 2.05 -11.02
CA GLU A 31 0.71 2.67 -12.16
C GLU A 31 0.06 2.23 -13.50
N MET A 32 -0.27 0.95 -13.67
CA MET A 32 -0.99 0.47 -14.85
C MET A 32 -2.38 1.11 -14.97
N ARG A 33 -3.11 1.24 -13.86
CA ARG A 33 -4.40 1.96 -13.86
C ARG A 33 -4.23 3.43 -14.23
N ARG A 34 -3.18 4.08 -13.72
CA ARG A 34 -2.86 5.49 -14.01
C ARG A 34 -2.55 5.72 -15.49
N ARG A 35 -1.83 4.78 -16.13
CA ARG A 35 -1.44 4.88 -17.56
C ARG A 35 -2.55 4.54 -18.55
N ARG A 36 -3.71 4.05 -18.09
CA ARG A 36 -4.83 3.70 -18.97
C ARG A 36 -5.41 4.93 -19.70
N SER A 37 -5.31 6.11 -19.11
CA SER A 37 -5.76 7.36 -19.68
C SER A 37 -4.70 8.44 -19.54
N PHE A 38 -4.71 9.42 -20.43
CA PHE A 38 -3.86 10.60 -20.29
C PHE A 38 -4.21 11.37 -19.00
N GLU A 39 -3.18 11.77 -18.25
CA GLU A 39 -3.29 12.55 -17.01
C GLU A 39 -2.62 13.90 -17.26
N THR A 40 -3.34 15.00 -17.08
CA THR A 40 -2.78 16.35 -17.25
C THR A 40 -1.80 16.68 -16.11
N VAL A 41 -0.92 17.66 -16.32
CA VAL A 41 0.08 18.09 -15.31
C VAL A 41 -0.61 18.51 -14.01
N THR A 42 -1.73 19.22 -14.10
CA THR A 42 -2.53 19.65 -12.95
C THR A 42 -3.13 18.46 -12.20
N GLN A 43 -3.66 17.46 -12.91
CA GLN A 43 -4.17 16.23 -12.30
C GLN A 43 -3.05 15.44 -11.60
N ARG A 44 -1.86 15.39 -12.21
CA ARG A 44 -0.67 14.75 -11.64
C ARG A 44 -0.25 15.37 -10.31
N LYS A 45 -0.26 16.71 -10.22
CA LYS A 45 0.07 17.45 -9.00
C LYS A 45 -0.95 17.17 -7.90
N GLN A 46 -2.24 17.34 -8.19
CA GLN A 46 -3.34 17.06 -7.25
C GLN A 46 -3.36 15.61 -6.77
N ARG A 47 -3.01 14.65 -7.63
CA ARG A 47 -2.87 13.25 -7.23
C ARG A 47 -1.72 13.08 -6.23
N LYS A 48 -0.53 13.59 -6.56
CA LYS A 48 0.66 13.46 -5.70
C LYS A 48 0.40 13.99 -4.28
N GLU A 49 -0.24 15.14 -4.18
CA GLU A 49 -0.66 15.73 -2.90
C GLU A 49 -1.64 14.81 -2.15
N ARG A 50 -2.71 14.37 -2.81
CA ARG A 50 -3.70 13.45 -2.21
C ARG A 50 -3.08 12.14 -1.74
N THR A 51 -2.22 11.51 -2.54
CA THR A 51 -1.59 10.24 -2.17
C THR A 51 -0.60 10.41 -1.01
N ALA A 52 0.15 11.50 -0.97
CA ALA A 52 1.06 11.82 0.13
C ALA A 52 0.30 12.02 1.45
N SER A 53 -0.76 12.84 1.45
CA SER A 53 -1.58 13.09 2.63
C SER A 53 -2.25 11.80 3.14
N LYS A 54 -2.78 10.97 2.23
CA LYS A 54 -3.37 9.67 2.61
C LYS A 54 -2.35 8.70 3.21
N ARG A 55 -1.17 8.58 2.59
CA ARG A 55 -0.09 7.71 3.11
C ARG A 55 0.39 8.18 4.48
N HIS A 56 0.53 9.49 4.68
CA HIS A 56 0.88 10.07 5.96
C HIS A 56 -0.18 9.74 7.03
N ALA A 57 -1.46 9.97 6.73
CA ALA A 57 -2.56 9.67 7.65
C ALA A 57 -2.61 8.19 8.05
N ILE A 58 -2.41 7.26 7.11
CA ILE A 58 -2.39 5.81 7.39
C ILE A 58 -1.20 5.42 8.26
N ARG A 59 0.00 5.95 7.97
CA ARG A 59 1.23 5.64 8.71
C ARG A 59 1.09 5.94 10.21
N TRP A 60 0.50 7.08 10.55
CA TRP A 60 0.38 7.56 11.93
C TRP A 60 -0.96 7.21 12.59
N LYS A 61 -1.88 6.56 11.88
CA LYS A 61 -3.24 6.25 12.37
C LYS A 61 -3.23 5.47 13.69
N PHE A 62 -2.29 4.54 13.85
CA PHE A 62 -2.23 3.63 14.99
C PHE A 62 -1.11 3.95 15.99
N GLN A 63 -0.32 5.01 15.74
CA GLN A 63 0.83 5.37 16.59
C GLN A 63 0.43 6.23 17.80
N ARG A 64 -0.84 6.62 17.92
CA ARG A 64 -1.38 7.38 19.06
C ARG A 64 -2.01 6.46 20.12
N VAL A 65 -1.20 5.63 20.79
CA VAL A 65 -1.54 4.91 22.05
C VAL A 65 -0.21 4.72 22.80
N LYS A 66 0.09 5.29 23.98
CA LYS A 66 -0.64 5.36 25.26
C LYS A 66 -0.30 6.66 26.04
N PRO A 67 -1.23 7.30 26.77
CA PRO A 67 -0.90 7.86 28.08
C PRO A 67 -0.98 6.73 29.11
N VAL A 68 0.15 6.35 29.69
CA VAL A 68 0.14 5.58 30.96
C VAL A 68 0.15 6.63 32.05
N GLU A 69 -1.02 6.95 32.59
CA GLU A 69 -1.14 7.77 33.79
C GLU A 69 -0.63 6.95 34.96
N ASN A 70 0.35 7.51 35.67
CA ASN A 70 0.94 6.90 36.86
C ASN A 70 -0.14 6.67 37.91
N THR A 71 -0.44 5.41 38.21
CA THR A 71 -1.23 5.02 39.39
C THR A 71 -0.39 5.28 40.63
N GLU A 72 -0.82 6.27 41.41
CA GLU A 72 -0.78 6.37 42.87
C GLU A 72 0.50 5.90 43.60
N SER A 73 1.23 6.87 44.17
CA SER A 73 1.97 6.74 45.43
C SER A 73 2.13 8.14 46.05
#